data_AF-A0A330GR03-F1
#
_entry.id   AF-A0A330GR03-F1
#
_cell.length_a   1.000
_cell.length_b   1.000
_cell.length_c   1.000
_cell.angle_alpha   90.00
_cell.angle_beta   90.00
_cell.angle_gamma   90.00
#
_symmetry.space_group_name_H-M   'P 1'
#
loop_
_entity.id
_entity.type
_entity.pdbx_description
1 polymer ?
#
loop_
_entity_poly.entity_id
_entity_poly.type
_entity_poly.pdbx_seq_one_letter_code
_entity_poly.pdbx_strand_id
1 'polypeptide(L)'
;MRKLFTSLFAFVLSGFAGGLVVQQLAVLTGATEEYILVFAATAMILIVVTVGFFLVQFRAEPIRAVDRMLRWLLAVFAIILVALAGWTFSVPAENRATASDLSIVAGLVLPGVVTIVVQWLFVRWRLKRSTAGFGRSGAEA
;
A
#
# COMPACT_ATOMS: atom_id res chain seq x y z
N MET A 1 -22.84 -7.22 -3.54
CA MET A 1 -22.07 -6.80 -4.73
C MET A 1 -21.25 -5.53 -4.55
N ARG A 2 -21.81 -4.45 -3.96
CA ARG A 2 -21.12 -3.15 -3.81
C ARG A 2 -19.71 -3.26 -3.18
N LYS A 3 -19.57 -3.95 -2.02
CA LYS A 3 -18.29 -4.06 -1.28
C LYS A 3 -17.16 -4.74 -2.09
N LEU A 4 -17.49 -5.85 -2.76
CA LEU A 4 -16.57 -6.56 -3.67
C LEU A 4 -16.08 -5.66 -4.80
N PHE A 5 -17.00 -4.96 -5.48
CA PHE A 5 -16.65 -4.05 -6.57
C PHE A 5 -15.71 -2.93 -6.12
N THR A 6 -15.87 -2.46 -4.89
CA THR A 6 -15.00 -1.43 -4.31
C THR A 6 -13.63 -1.95 -3.94
N SER A 7 -13.53 -3.18 -3.42
CA SER A 7 -12.21 -3.77 -3.18
C SER A 7 -11.50 -4.14 -4.47
N LEU A 8 -12.23 -4.60 -5.50
CA LEU A 8 -11.66 -4.95 -6.79
C LEU A 8 -11.12 -3.72 -7.51
N PHE A 9 -11.88 -2.61 -7.50
CA PHE A 9 -11.42 -1.37 -8.10
C PHE A 9 -10.26 -0.74 -7.31
N ALA A 10 -10.30 -0.84 -5.98
CA ALA A 10 -9.17 -0.44 -5.13
C ALA A 10 -7.92 -1.28 -5.43
N PHE A 11 -8.07 -2.59 -5.61
CA PHE A 11 -6.99 -3.50 -5.98
C PHE A 11 -6.38 -3.14 -7.33
N VAL A 12 -7.20 -2.94 -8.37
CA VAL A 12 -6.71 -2.58 -9.70
C VAL A 12 -5.98 -1.23 -9.68
N LEU A 13 -6.56 -0.19 -9.08
CA LEU A 13 -5.95 1.14 -9.01
C LEU A 13 -4.66 1.16 -8.19
N SER A 14 -4.66 0.54 -7.01
CA SER A 14 -3.50 0.53 -6.12
C SER A 14 -2.39 -0.39 -6.63
N GLY A 15 -2.74 -1.46 -7.33
CA GLY A 15 -1.80 -2.32 -8.04
C GLY A 15 -1.16 -1.61 -9.22
N PHE A 16 -1.94 -0.85 -10.00
CA PHE A 16 -1.40 -0.04 -11.08
C PHE A 16 -0.45 1.05 -10.55
N ALA A 17 -0.86 1.74 -9.48
CA ALA A 17 -0.02 2.77 -8.85
C ALA A 17 1.29 2.18 -8.29
N GLY A 18 1.21 1.07 -7.54
CA GLY A 18 2.41 0.40 -7.02
C GLY A 18 3.31 -0.14 -8.12
N GLY A 19 2.72 -0.79 -9.14
CA GLY A 19 3.45 -1.32 -10.29
C GLY A 19 4.18 -0.24 -11.09
N LEU A 20 3.55 0.91 -11.32
CA LEU A 20 4.19 2.06 -11.97
C LEU A 20 5.38 2.58 -11.17
N VAL A 21 5.27 2.63 -9.84
CA VAL A 21 6.38 3.08 -8.98
C VAL A 21 7.56 2.10 -9.06
N VAL A 22 7.30 0.78 -8.98
CA VAL A 22 8.35 -0.24 -9.16
C VAL A 22 9.03 -0.08 -10.51
N GLN A 23 8.24 0.07 -11.58
CA GLN A 23 8.75 0.17 -12.94
C GLN A 23 9.59 1.43 -13.14
N GLN A 24 9.13 2.58 -12.63
CA GLN A 24 9.90 3.82 -12.72
C GLN A 24 11.19 3.76 -11.92
N LEU A 25 11.18 3.11 -10.75
CA LEU A 25 12.39 2.91 -9.96
C LEU A 25 13.39 1.97 -10.66
N ALA A 26 12.91 0.93 -11.35
CA ALA A 26 13.75 0.04 -12.14
C ALA A 26 14.44 0.78 -13.31
N VAL A 27 13.74 1.70 -13.97
CA VAL A 27 14.30 2.53 -15.06
C VAL A 27 15.32 3.53 -14.53
N LEU A 28 15.02 4.19 -13.40
CA LEU A 28 15.91 5.21 -12.82
C LEU A 28 17.19 4.63 -12.23
N THR A 29 17.15 3.40 -11.72
CA THR A 29 18.31 2.75 -11.09
C THR A 29 19.13 1.90 -12.06
N GLY A 30 18.60 1.62 -13.26
CA GLY A 30 19.25 0.73 -14.23
C GLY A 30 19.32 -0.74 -13.81
N ALA A 31 18.74 -1.11 -12.67
CA ALA A 31 18.85 -2.42 -12.04
C ALA A 31 17.63 -3.31 -12.34
N THR A 32 17.41 -3.64 -13.61
CA THR A 32 16.16 -4.30 -14.05
C THR A 32 15.96 -5.69 -13.43
N GLU A 33 17.04 -6.45 -13.23
CA GLU A 33 16.98 -7.82 -12.66
C GLU A 33 16.61 -7.81 -11.17
N GLU A 34 17.20 -6.93 -10.37
CA GLU A 34 16.92 -6.80 -8.93
C GLU A 34 15.47 -6.35 -8.69
N TYR A 35 14.95 -5.52 -9.59
CA TYR A 35 13.58 -5.01 -9.50
C TYR A 35 12.50 -6.03 -9.88
N ILE A 36 12.84 -7.18 -10.47
CA ILE A 36 11.87 -8.28 -10.69
C ILE A 36 11.40 -8.85 -9.36
N LEU A 37 12.32 -9.07 -8.41
CA LEU A 37 12.00 -9.55 -7.08
C LEU A 37 11.18 -8.51 -6.31
N VAL A 38 11.53 -7.24 -6.46
CA VAL A 38 10.78 -6.10 -5.89
C VAL A 38 9.36 -6.03 -6.46
N PHE A 39 9.19 -6.26 -7.76
CA PHE A 39 7.88 -6.31 -8.40
C PHE A 39 7.02 -7.46 -7.86
N ALA A 40 7.59 -8.67 -7.77
CA ALA A 40 6.90 -9.82 -7.21
C ALA A 40 6.50 -9.60 -5.73
N ALA A 41 7.40 -9.03 -4.94
CA ALA A 41 7.12 -8.67 -3.55
C ALA A 41 6.03 -7.61 -3.44
N THR A 42 6.06 -6.58 -4.29
CA THR A 42 5.02 -5.53 -4.35
C THR A 42 3.66 -6.11 -4.70
N ALA A 43 3.59 -7.04 -5.66
CA ALA A 43 2.37 -7.74 -6.01
C ALA A 43 1.82 -8.57 -4.83
N MET A 44 2.69 -9.25 -4.09
CA MET A 44 2.31 -9.99 -2.88
C MET A 44 1.75 -9.05 -1.80
N ILE A 45 2.44 -7.93 -1.53
CA ILE A 45 2.00 -6.88 -0.60
C ILE A 45 0.62 -6.37 -0.99
N LEU A 46 0.40 -6.04 -2.27
CA LEU A 46 -0.88 -5.58 -2.79
C LEU A 46 -2.00 -6.57 -2.47
N ILE A 47 -1.78 -7.87 -2.68
CA ILE A 47 -2.77 -8.92 -2.38
C ILE A 47 -3.10 -8.92 -0.89
N VAL A 48 -2.08 -8.94 -0.02
CA VAL A 48 -2.25 -8.96 1.44
C VAL A 48 -2.99 -7.72 1.93
N VAL A 49 -2.58 -6.54 1.47
CA VAL A 49 -3.20 -5.25 1.80
C VAL A 49 -4.66 -5.23 1.36
N THR A 50 -4.94 -5.74 0.17
CA THR A 50 -6.30 -5.81 -0.37
C THR A 50 -7.21 -6.71 0.43
N VAL A 51 -6.73 -7.90 0.81
CA VAL A 51 -7.48 -8.80 1.69
C VAL A 51 -7.74 -8.12 3.03
N GLY A 52 -6.75 -7.45 3.62
CA GLY A 52 -6.90 -6.69 4.86
C GLY A 52 -7.97 -5.60 4.77
N PHE A 53 -7.90 -4.70 3.78
CA PHE A 53 -8.92 -3.67 3.57
C PHE A 53 -10.30 -4.25 3.21
N PHE A 54 -10.36 -5.41 2.58
CA PHE A 54 -11.62 -6.11 2.30
C PHE A 54 -12.28 -6.62 3.59
N LEU A 55 -11.53 -7.31 4.45
CA LEU A 55 -12.03 -7.82 5.73
C LEU A 55 -12.53 -6.69 6.65
N VAL A 56 -11.83 -5.57 6.68
CA VAL A 56 -12.17 -4.41 7.50
C VAL A 56 -13.51 -3.76 7.10
N GLN A 57 -13.93 -3.89 5.84
CA GLN A 57 -15.23 -3.39 5.36
C GLN A 57 -16.45 -4.18 5.88
N PHE A 58 -16.23 -5.31 6.57
CA PHE A 58 -17.31 -6.08 7.21
C PHE A 58 -17.51 -5.72 8.69
N ARG A 59 -16.67 -4.86 9.28
CA ARG A 59 -16.82 -4.41 10.66
C ARG A 59 -17.99 -3.42 10.82
N ALA A 60 -18.53 -3.34 12.04
CA ALA A 60 -19.64 -2.43 12.40
C ALA A 60 -19.31 -0.94 12.20
N GLU A 61 -18.04 -0.55 12.43
CA GLU A 61 -17.52 0.81 12.17
C GLU A 61 -16.47 0.81 11.05
N PRO A 62 -16.87 0.70 9.77
CA PRO A 62 -15.95 0.46 8.67
C PRO A 62 -14.96 1.62 8.45
N ILE A 63 -15.38 2.88 8.63
CA ILE A 63 -14.50 4.05 8.44
C ILE A 63 -13.37 4.06 9.49
N ARG A 64 -13.72 3.88 10.76
CA ARG A 64 -12.75 3.91 11.87
C ARG A 64 -11.79 2.72 11.79
N ALA A 65 -12.28 1.57 11.36
CA ALA A 65 -11.47 0.38 11.17
C ALA A 65 -10.53 0.51 9.96
N VAL A 66 -10.95 1.16 8.86
CA VAL A 66 -10.11 1.48 7.69
C VAL A 66 -8.97 2.44 8.07
N ASP A 67 -9.26 3.49 8.83
CA ASP A 67 -8.23 4.44 9.31
C ASP A 67 -7.25 3.79 10.32
N ARG A 68 -7.73 2.81 11.10
CA ARG A 68 -6.86 2.01 11.99
C ARG A 68 -5.98 1.05 11.18
N MET A 69 -6.53 0.42 10.14
CA MET A 69 -5.80 -0.48 9.26
C MET A 69 -4.68 0.24 8.51
N LEU A 70 -4.94 1.46 8.00
CA LEU A 70 -3.91 2.29 7.40
C LEU A 70 -2.75 2.53 8.37
N ARG A 71 -3.05 2.99 9.60
CA ARG A 71 -2.01 3.26 10.60
C ARG A 71 -1.20 2.01 10.95
N TRP A 72 -1.85 0.86 11.08
CA TRP A 72 -1.17 -0.41 11.31
C TRP A 72 -0.26 -0.80 10.14
N LEU A 73 -0.74 -0.69 8.90
CA LEU A 73 0.05 -0.99 7.72
C LEU A 73 1.26 -0.05 7.58
N LEU A 74 1.08 1.24 7.83
CA LEU A 74 2.18 2.21 7.83
C LEU A 74 3.17 1.93 8.97
N ALA A 75 2.70 1.55 10.16
CA ALA A 75 3.58 1.19 11.27
C ALA A 75 4.41 -0.07 10.95
N VAL A 76 3.79 -1.10 10.35
CA VAL A 76 4.50 -2.31 9.90
C VAL A 76 5.55 -1.96 8.86
N PHE A 77 5.20 -1.14 7.85
CA PHE A 77 6.17 -0.68 6.85
C PHE A 77 7.29 0.16 7.45
N ALA A 78 7.00 1.01 8.43
CA ALA A 78 8.01 1.77 9.14
C ALA A 78 8.95 0.86 9.94
N ILE A 79 8.43 -0.16 10.62
CA ILE A 79 9.23 -1.16 11.32
C ILE A 79 10.11 -1.93 10.34
N ILE A 80 9.57 -2.36 9.20
CA ILE A 80 10.33 -3.04 8.14
C ILE A 80 11.45 -2.13 7.63
N LEU A 81 11.18 -0.85 7.39
CA LEU A 81 12.18 0.11 6.95
C LEU A 81 13.28 0.31 8.01
N VAL A 82 12.92 0.43 9.29
CA VAL A 82 13.90 0.55 10.38
C VAL A 82 14.73 -0.73 10.53
N ALA A 83 14.11 -1.91 10.38
CA ALA A 83 14.80 -3.19 10.44
C ALA A 83 15.77 -3.36 9.26
N LEU A 84 15.34 -3.03 8.04
CA LEU A 84 16.19 -3.04 6.84
C LEU A 84 17.33 -2.04 6.96
N ALA A 85 17.07 -0.81 7.40
CA ALA A 85 18.11 0.18 7.64
C ALA A 85 19.10 -0.29 8.71
N GLY A 86 18.60 -0.79 9.85
CA GLY A 86 19.42 -1.35 10.91
C GLY A 86 20.29 -2.51 10.44
N TRP A 87 19.74 -3.38 9.58
CA TRP A 87 20.49 -4.44 8.92
C TRP A 87 21.60 -3.88 8.01
N THR A 88 21.28 -2.97 7.08
CA THR A 88 22.27 -2.34 6.18
C THR A 88 23.41 -1.67 6.96
N PHE A 89 23.12 -1.00 8.07
CA PHE A 89 24.15 -0.36 8.90
C PHE A 89 24.96 -1.35 9.75
N SER A 90 24.43 -2.55 10.03
CA SER A 90 25.13 -3.61 10.78
C SER A 90 26.18 -4.37 9.95
N VAL A 91 26.08 -4.33 8.60
CA VAL A 91 27.05 -4.95 7.70
C VAL A 91 28.34 -4.10 7.65
N PRO A 92 29.55 -4.70 7.75
CA PRO A 92 30.81 -3.97 7.64
C PRO A 92 30.96 -3.28 6.28
N ALA A 93 31.54 -2.08 6.29
CA ALA A 93 31.61 -1.18 5.12
C ALA A 93 32.26 -1.81 3.88
N GLU A 94 33.11 -2.81 4.08
CA GLU A 94 33.82 -3.61 3.07
C GLU A 94 32.87 -4.44 2.19
N ASN A 95 31.72 -4.86 2.74
CA ASN A 95 30.67 -5.61 2.05
C ASN A 95 29.41 -4.78 1.77
N ARG A 96 29.40 -3.48 2.11
CA ARG A 96 28.23 -2.62 1.86
C ARG A 96 28.16 -2.25 0.39
N ALA A 97 27.34 -2.96 -0.37
CA ALA A 97 26.82 -2.51 -1.66
C ALA A 97 25.75 -1.40 -1.43
N THR A 98 26.12 -0.33 -0.72
CA THR A 98 25.22 0.68 -0.17
C THR A 98 24.26 1.26 -1.21
N ALA A 99 24.69 1.42 -2.46
CA ALA A 99 23.85 1.94 -3.54
C ALA A 99 22.82 0.93 -4.09
N SER A 100 23.16 -0.37 -4.12
CA SER A 100 22.24 -1.45 -4.53
C SER A 100 21.27 -1.77 -3.40
N ASP A 101 21.74 -1.89 -2.16
CA ASP A 101 20.90 -2.13 -0.99
C ASP A 101 19.86 -1.02 -0.79
N LEU A 102 20.28 0.24 -0.92
CA LEU A 102 19.36 1.38 -0.77
C LEU A 102 18.34 1.44 -1.92
N SER A 103 18.73 1.05 -3.14
CA SER A 103 17.82 0.94 -4.28
C SER A 103 16.78 -0.17 -4.06
N ILE A 104 17.17 -1.32 -3.53
CA ILE A 104 16.25 -2.43 -3.22
C ILE A 104 15.31 -2.06 -2.08
N VAL A 105 15.81 -1.42 -1.02
CA VAL A 105 14.99 -0.98 0.12
C VAL A 105 13.99 0.10 -0.32
N ALA A 106 14.43 1.10 -1.09
CA ALA A 106 13.55 2.10 -1.67
C ALA A 106 12.53 1.46 -2.63
N GLY A 107 12.98 0.52 -3.45
CA GLY A 107 12.17 -0.29 -4.34
C GLY A 107 11.10 -1.10 -3.63
N LEU A 108 11.34 -1.60 -2.42
CA LEU A 108 10.35 -2.39 -1.69
C LEU A 108 9.35 -1.51 -0.91
N VAL A 109 9.85 -0.44 -0.29
CA VAL A 109 9.04 0.39 0.62
C VAL A 109 8.17 1.39 -0.14
N LEU A 110 8.71 2.09 -1.14
CA LEU A 110 7.98 3.15 -1.84
C LEU A 110 6.71 2.63 -2.54
N PRO A 111 6.76 1.55 -3.35
CA PRO A 111 5.57 1.00 -3.98
C PRO A 111 4.55 0.51 -2.97
N GLY A 112 4.99 -0.17 -1.91
CA GLY A 112 4.10 -0.64 -0.86
C GLY A 112 3.35 0.50 -0.18
N VAL A 113 4.04 1.57 0.19
CA VAL A 113 3.42 2.77 0.79
C VAL A 113 2.44 3.42 -0.20
N VAL A 114 2.82 3.59 -1.47
CA VAL A 114 1.95 4.18 -2.48
C VAL A 114 0.69 3.34 -2.68
N THR A 115 0.83 2.02 -2.80
CA THR A 115 -0.29 1.07 -2.89
C THR A 115 -1.23 1.22 -1.69
N ILE A 116 -0.69 1.22 -0.47
CA ILE A 116 -1.48 1.36 0.76
C ILE A 116 -2.25 2.69 0.80
N VAL A 117 -1.60 3.80 0.45
CA VAL A 117 -2.22 5.14 0.47
C VAL A 117 -3.32 5.26 -0.58
N VAL A 118 -3.06 4.82 -1.81
CA VAL A 118 -4.06 4.84 -2.90
C VAL A 118 -5.25 3.97 -2.54
N GLN A 119 -4.99 2.78 -2.00
CA GLN A 119 -6.04 1.85 -1.57
C GLN A 119 -6.89 2.42 -0.44
N TRP A 120 -6.26 3.04 0.57
CA TRP A 120 -6.96 3.70 1.65
C TRP A 120 -7.82 4.88 1.17
N LEU A 121 -7.26 5.76 0.32
CA LEU A 121 -7.98 6.90 -0.24
C LEU A 121 -9.25 6.44 -0.95
N PHE A 122 -9.13 5.43 -1.81
CA PHE A 122 -10.25 4.92 -2.58
C PHE A 122 -11.34 4.27 -1.70
N VAL A 123 -10.93 3.40 -0.76
CA VAL A 123 -11.86 2.70 0.14
C VAL A 123 -12.58 3.72 1.05
N ARG A 124 -11.83 4.66 1.66
CA ARG A 124 -12.40 5.69 2.53
C ARG A 124 -13.37 6.61 1.78
N TRP A 125 -12.98 7.06 0.58
CA TRP A 125 -13.83 7.92 -0.24
C TRP A 125 -15.14 7.24 -0.62
N ARG A 126 -15.09 5.97 -1.04
CA ARG A 126 -16.30 5.22 -1.42
C ARG A 126 -17.19 4.96 -0.20
N LEU A 127 -16.61 4.64 0.97
CA LEU A 127 -17.37 4.48 2.21
C LEU A 127 -18.09 5.78 2.59
N LYS A 128 -17.41 6.94 2.55
CA LYS A 128 -18.04 8.25 2.83
C LYS A 128 -19.20 8.57 1.89
N ARG A 129 -19.05 8.32 0.57
CA ARG A 129 -20.16 8.49 -0.39
C ARG A 129 -21.37 7.59 -0.09
N SER A 130 -21.13 6.42 0.51
CA SER A 130 -22.21 5.50 0.87
C SER A 130 -23.01 6.01 2.07
N THR A 131 -22.37 6.72 3.01
CA THR A 131 -23.01 7.34 4.17
C THR A 131 -23.76 8.62 3.82
N ALA A 132 -23.23 9.43 2.88
CA ALA A 132 -23.87 10.66 2.43
C ALA A 132 -25.20 10.43 1.66
N GLY A 133 -25.46 9.20 1.18
CA GLY A 133 -26.68 8.86 0.43
C GLY A 133 -27.90 8.48 1.26
N PHE A 134 -27.80 8.42 2.60
CA PHE A 134 -28.89 8.01 3.50
C PHE A 134 -29.20 9.10 4.55
N GLY A 135 -29.50 10.32 4.10
CA GLY A 135 -29.88 11.41 5.00
C GLY A 135 -30.30 12.73 4.36
N ARG A 136 -30.44 12.80 3.03
CA ARG A 136 -30.82 14.02 2.30
C ARG A 136 -32.18 13.88 1.60
N SER A 137 -33.16 13.37 2.33
CA SER A 137 -34.59 13.46 1.98
C SER A 137 -35.40 13.45 3.28
N GLY A 138 -35.67 14.62 3.84
CA GLY A 138 -36.44 14.69 5.09
C GLY A 138 -36.56 16.03 5.80
N ALA A 139 -36.18 17.14 5.18
CA ALA A 139 -36.52 18.47 5.68
C ALA A 139 -36.43 19.45 4.51
N GLU A 140 -37.54 19.62 3.80
CA GLU A 140 -38.13 20.90 3.38
C GLU A 140 -39.53 20.55 2.85
N ALA A 141 -40.52 20.65 3.74
CA ALA A 141 -41.95 20.65 3.47
C ALA A 141 -42.49 22.00 3.95
#